data_AF-A0A7W0RFV7-F1
#
_entry.id   AF-A0A7W0RFV7-F1
#
_cell.length_a   1.000
_cell.length_b   1.000
_cell.length_c   1.000
_cell.angle_alpha   90.00
_cell.angle_beta   90.00
_cell.angle_gamma   90.00
#
_symmetry.space_group_name_H-M   'P 1'
#
loop_
_entity.id
_entity.type
_entity.pdbx_description
1 polymer ?
#
loop_
_entity_poly.entity_id
_entity_poly.type
_entity_poly.pdbx_seq_one_letter_code
_entity_poly.pdbx_strand_id
1 'polypeptide(L)'
;MFRSCRWLVLVLALLAGCAGDGDRGAAQTRQVTLALDFQPNAVHAGVYTATAEGLDRERGLELTVRAPSASTDSLKLLAAGRADLAVVDIHDLGLARERGADVVGVGALVQRPLAAVIAAPG
;
A
#
# COMPACT_ATOMS: atom_id res chain seq x y z
N MET A 1 -15.31 67.99 17.34
CA MET A 1 -14.98 67.25 16.10
C MET A 1 -13.51 66.87 16.24
N PHE A 2 -13.04 65.65 16.52
CA PHE A 2 -13.31 64.35 15.94
C PHE A 2 -12.97 63.29 17.03
N ARG A 3 -13.96 62.85 17.81
CA ARG A 3 -13.84 61.75 18.80
C ARG A 3 -13.94 60.37 18.13
N SER A 4 -13.86 60.30 16.80
CA SER A 4 -14.37 59.17 16.01
C SER A 4 -13.31 58.18 15.54
N CYS A 5 -12.02 58.40 15.81
CA CYS A 5 -10.96 57.51 15.30
C CYS A 5 -10.62 56.34 16.24
N ARG A 6 -11.01 56.41 17.52
CA ARG A 6 -10.75 55.34 18.51
C ARG A 6 -11.72 54.15 18.45
N TRP A 7 -12.84 54.29 17.74
CA TRP A 7 -13.84 53.22 17.59
C TRP A 7 -13.58 52.32 16.37
N LEU A 8 -12.71 52.74 15.44
CA LEU A 8 -12.45 51.96 14.22
C LEU A 8 -11.45 50.80 14.42
N VAL A 9 -10.63 50.84 15.47
CA VAL A 9 -9.60 49.80 15.71
C VAL A 9 -10.18 48.58 16.43
N LEU A 10 -11.31 48.72 17.15
CA LEU A 10 -11.94 47.63 17.90
C LEU A 10 -12.79 46.68 17.04
N VAL A 11 -13.18 47.08 15.82
CA VAL A 11 -14.00 46.25 14.92
C VAL A 11 -13.14 45.30 14.07
N LEU A 12 -11.85 45.61 13.86
CA LEU A 12 -10.93 44.75 13.10
C LEU A 12 -10.39 43.54 13.90
N ALA A 13 -10.56 43.51 15.23
CA ALA A 13 -10.14 42.38 16.06
C ALA A 13 -11.16 41.21 16.08
N LEU A 14 -12.36 41.37 15.50
CA LEU A 14 -13.42 40.35 15.53
C LEU A 14 -13.42 39.40 14.32
N LEU A 15 -12.53 39.60 13.34
CA LEU A 15 -12.46 38.75 12.13
C LEU A 15 -11.32 37.72 12.16
N ALA A 16 -10.53 37.65 13.23
CA ALA A 16 -9.54 36.58 13.43
C ALA A 16 -10.16 35.27 13.99
N GLY A 17 -11.48 35.23 14.16
CA GLY A 17 -12.25 34.09 14.63
C GLY A 17 -12.89 33.28 13.51
N CYS A 18 -12.20 33.06 12.39
CA CYS A 18 -12.52 31.87 11.59
C CYS A 18 -11.97 30.67 12.36
N ALA A 19 -12.81 30.16 13.26
CA ALA A 19 -12.93 28.73 13.50
C ALA A 19 -13.15 28.07 12.13
N GLY A 20 -12.04 27.87 11.41
CA GLY A 20 -11.94 26.78 10.47
C GLY A 20 -11.96 25.54 11.33
N ASP A 21 -13.16 25.06 11.66
CA ASP A 21 -13.41 23.62 11.68
C ASP A 21 -13.07 23.13 10.27
N GLY A 22 -11.76 23.06 10.02
CA GLY A 22 -11.21 22.23 8.98
C GLY A 22 -11.68 20.86 9.38
N ASP A 23 -12.77 20.44 8.74
CA ASP A 23 -13.13 19.07 8.50
C ASP A 23 -11.82 18.29 8.52
N ARG A 24 -11.54 17.65 9.66
CA ARG A 24 -10.44 16.69 9.77
C ARG A 24 -10.95 15.55 8.94
N GLY A 25 -10.86 15.72 7.62
CA GLY A 25 -11.34 14.79 6.63
C GLY A 25 -10.83 13.44 7.09
N ALA A 26 -11.78 12.58 7.45
CA ALA A 26 -11.48 11.26 7.97
C ALA A 26 -10.36 10.70 7.09
N ALA A 27 -9.21 10.40 7.70
CA ALA A 27 -8.01 9.99 6.97
C ALA A 27 -8.45 8.91 5.98
N GLN A 28 -8.44 9.24 4.68
CA GLN A 28 -9.04 8.36 3.69
C GLN A 28 -8.22 7.09 3.66
N THR A 29 -8.82 5.99 4.13
CA THR A 29 -8.23 4.67 4.04
C THR A 29 -8.00 4.35 2.57
N ARG A 30 -6.75 4.15 2.19
CA ARG A 30 -6.39 3.82 0.82
C ARG A 30 -6.56 2.32 0.61
N GLN A 31 -7.42 1.94 -0.33
CA GLN A 31 -7.51 0.56 -0.79
C GLN A 31 -6.25 0.18 -1.55
N VAL A 32 -5.69 -0.99 -1.21
CA VAL A 32 -4.50 -1.55 -1.85
C VAL A 32 -4.75 -3.02 -2.14
N THR A 33 -4.49 -3.47 -3.35
CA THR A 33 -4.57 -4.89 -3.73
C THR A 33 -3.17 -5.48 -3.85
N LEU A 34 -2.91 -6.57 -3.11
CA LEU A 34 -1.69 -7.36 -3.22
C LEU A 34 -1.99 -8.71 -3.86
N ALA A 35 -1.43 -8.97 -5.04
CA ALA A 35 -1.48 -10.27 -5.70
C ALA A 35 -0.36 -11.18 -5.18
N LEU A 36 -0.67 -12.40 -4.75
CA LEU A 36 0.33 -13.38 -4.33
C LEU A 36 0.95 -14.09 -5.54
N ASP A 37 2.17 -14.58 -5.41
CA ASP A 37 2.91 -15.40 -6.39
C ASP A 37 2.46 -16.87 -6.39
N PHE A 38 1.91 -17.35 -5.28
CA PHE A 38 1.44 -18.71 -5.11
C PHE A 38 0.20 -18.80 -4.23
N GLN A 39 -0.35 -20.00 -4.08
CA GLN A 39 -1.39 -20.27 -3.10
C GLN A 39 -0.87 -19.93 -1.68
N PRO A 40 -1.72 -19.39 -0.79
CA PRO A 40 -1.32 -19.03 0.57
C PRO A 40 -0.61 -20.18 1.30
N ASN A 41 0.50 -19.85 1.95
CA ASN A 41 1.37 -20.76 2.68
C ASN A 41 2.17 -19.97 3.73
N ALA A 42 3.08 -20.62 4.45
CA ALA A 42 3.81 -20.02 5.58
C ALA A 42 4.58 -18.72 5.23
N VAL A 43 5.08 -18.57 4.00
CA VAL A 43 5.80 -17.35 3.58
C VAL A 43 4.90 -16.11 3.64
N HIS A 44 3.59 -16.29 3.46
CA HIS A 44 2.59 -15.21 3.46
C HIS A 44 2.06 -14.84 4.85
N ALA A 45 2.50 -15.51 5.92
CA ALA A 45 1.91 -15.36 7.25
C ALA A 45 1.90 -13.90 7.73
N GLY A 46 3.00 -13.17 7.57
CA GLY A 46 3.08 -11.75 7.97
C GLY A 46 2.07 -10.84 7.27
N VAL A 47 1.77 -11.11 5.99
CA VAL A 47 0.75 -10.37 5.22
C VAL A 47 -0.63 -10.62 5.81
N TYR A 48 -0.98 -11.89 6.05
CA TYR A 48 -2.28 -12.24 6.61
C TYR A 48 -2.45 -11.80 8.06
N THR A 49 -1.39 -11.84 8.87
CA THR A 49 -1.39 -11.27 10.22
C THR A 49 -1.67 -9.77 10.17
N ALA A 50 -1.02 -9.02 9.28
CA ALA A 50 -1.26 -7.60 9.14
C ALA A 50 -2.74 -7.27 8.84
N THR A 51 -3.38 -8.04 7.95
CA THR A 51 -4.80 -7.85 7.65
C THR A 51 -5.72 -8.30 8.79
N ALA A 52 -5.40 -9.41 9.46
CA ALA A 52 -6.24 -10.00 10.50
C ALA A 52 -6.25 -9.15 11.77
N GLU A 53 -5.10 -8.59 12.12
CA GLU A 53 -4.92 -7.73 13.29
C GLU A 53 -5.25 -6.26 13.00
N GLY A 54 -5.45 -5.90 11.73
CA GLY A 54 -5.77 -4.53 11.32
C GLY A 54 -4.57 -3.57 11.30
N LEU A 55 -3.35 -4.10 11.28
CA LEU A 55 -2.12 -3.33 11.22
C LEU A 55 -2.03 -2.50 9.93
N ASP A 56 -2.64 -2.97 8.83
CA ASP A 56 -2.80 -2.20 7.60
C ASP A 56 -3.71 -0.98 7.80
N ARG A 57 -4.86 -1.19 8.45
CA ARG A 57 -5.84 -0.13 8.76
C ARG A 57 -5.29 0.91 9.71
N GLU A 58 -4.48 0.52 10.69
CA GLU A 58 -3.75 1.46 11.56
C GLU A 58 -2.80 2.37 10.78
N ARG A 59 -2.35 1.95 9.59
CA ARG A 59 -1.51 2.74 8.68
C ARG A 59 -2.31 3.46 7.59
N GLY A 60 -3.64 3.48 7.70
CA GLY A 60 -4.52 4.12 6.73
C GLY A 60 -4.62 3.34 5.40
N LEU A 61 -4.34 2.04 5.41
CA LEU A 61 -4.50 1.15 4.25
C LEU A 61 -5.63 0.15 4.49
N GLU A 62 -6.31 -0.26 3.42
CA GLU A 62 -7.21 -1.41 3.41
C GLU A 62 -6.66 -2.42 2.41
N LEU A 63 -5.93 -3.43 2.91
CA LEU A 63 -5.22 -4.39 2.08
C LEU A 63 -6.12 -5.55 1.68
N THR A 64 -6.36 -5.70 0.38
CA THR A 64 -7.02 -6.87 -0.20
C THR A 64 -5.97 -7.83 -0.75
N VAL A 65 -5.91 -9.04 -0.20
CA VAL A 65 -4.99 -10.10 -0.64
C VAL A 65 -5.66 -10.98 -1.69
N ARG A 66 -5.05 -11.09 -2.87
CA ARG A 66 -5.56 -11.89 -3.98
C ARG A 66 -4.64 -13.09 -4.25
N ALA A 67 -5.14 -14.29 -4.00
CA ALA A 67 -4.47 -15.50 -4.43
C ALA A 67 -4.52 -15.61 -5.98
N PRO A 68 -3.42 -16.04 -6.62
CA PRO A 68 -3.38 -16.20 -8.07
C PRO A 68 -4.14 -17.46 -8.50
N SER A 69 -4.62 -17.50 -9.74
CA SER A 69 -5.13 -18.73 -10.36
C SER A 69 -3.99 -19.59 -10.93
N ALA A 70 -2.89 -18.96 -11.34
CA ALA A 70 -1.63 -19.56 -11.73
C ALA A 70 -0.44 -18.68 -11.30
N SER A 71 0.73 -19.27 -11.07
CA SER A 71 1.90 -18.55 -10.49
C SER A 71 2.34 -17.29 -11.27
N THR A 72 2.18 -17.29 -12.60
CA THR A 72 2.54 -16.13 -13.44
C THR A 72 1.53 -14.97 -13.40
N ASP A 73 0.41 -15.13 -12.70
CA ASP A 73 -0.68 -14.16 -12.76
C ASP A 73 -0.37 -12.87 -11.99
N SER A 74 0.46 -12.92 -10.94
CA SER A 74 0.73 -11.75 -10.11
C SER A 74 1.39 -10.61 -10.89
N LEU A 75 2.42 -10.89 -11.68
CA LEU A 75 3.08 -9.93 -12.57
C LEU A 75 2.13 -9.38 -13.64
N LYS A 76 1.27 -10.24 -14.23
CA LYS A 76 0.29 -9.81 -15.24
C LYS A 76 -0.74 -8.87 -14.64
N LEU A 77 -1.23 -9.18 -13.44
CA LEU A 77 -2.18 -8.35 -12.71
C LEU A 77 -1.57 -6.99 -12.36
N LEU A 78 -0.32 -6.96 -11.92
CA LEU A 78 0.42 -5.72 -11.65
C LEU A 78 0.58 -4.89 -12.93
N ALA A 79 1.09 -5.49 -14.00
CA ALA A 79 1.29 -4.79 -15.29
C ALA A 79 -0.01 -4.27 -15.91
N ALA A 80 -1.13 -4.95 -15.67
CA ALA A 80 -2.46 -4.52 -16.13
C ALA A 80 -3.14 -3.49 -15.20
N GLY A 81 -2.49 -3.06 -14.11
CA GLY A 81 -3.09 -2.16 -13.11
C GLY A 81 -4.27 -2.78 -12.35
N ARG A 82 -4.35 -4.11 -12.32
CA ARG A 82 -5.39 -4.89 -11.63
C ARG A 82 -4.95 -5.36 -10.23
N ALA A 83 -3.71 -5.04 -9.85
CA ALA A 83 -3.17 -5.12 -8.50
C ALA A 83 -2.20 -3.92 -8.32
N ASP A 84 -2.12 -3.40 -7.10
CA ASP A 84 -1.20 -2.30 -6.76
C ASP A 84 0.21 -2.82 -6.42
N LEU A 85 0.27 -4.03 -5.85
CA LEU A 85 1.48 -4.72 -5.47
C LEU A 85 1.37 -6.20 -5.88
N ALA A 86 2.51 -6.82 -6.13
CA ALA A 86 2.61 -8.26 -6.37
C ALA A 86 3.77 -8.86 -5.60
N VAL A 87 3.53 -10.01 -4.97
CA VAL A 87 4.61 -10.93 -4.61
C VAL A 87 5.03 -11.63 -5.88
N VAL A 88 6.34 -11.75 -6.08
CA VAL A 88 6.96 -12.33 -7.27
C VAL A 88 8.21 -13.09 -6.87
N ASP A 89 8.49 -14.21 -7.55
CA ASP A 89 9.78 -14.87 -7.43
C ASP A 89 10.90 -13.94 -7.95
N ILE A 90 12.08 -13.99 -7.33
CA ILE A 90 13.20 -13.11 -7.67
C ILE A 90 13.73 -13.37 -9.09
N HIS A 91 13.65 -14.60 -9.58
CA HIS A 91 14.02 -14.96 -10.95
C HIS A 91 13.02 -14.38 -11.95
N ASP A 92 11.72 -14.44 -11.65
CA ASP A 92 10.68 -13.86 -12.49
C ASP A 92 10.78 -12.33 -12.56
N LEU A 93 11.11 -11.66 -11.45
CA LEU A 93 11.42 -10.23 -11.46
C LEU A 93 12.62 -9.91 -12.37
N GLY A 94 13.68 -10.71 -12.28
CA GLY A 94 14.86 -10.58 -13.15
C GLY A 94 14.51 -10.70 -14.63
N LEU A 95 13.78 -11.76 -14.99
CA LEU A 95 13.32 -12.01 -16.36
C LEU A 95 12.36 -10.91 -16.87
N ALA A 96 11.46 -10.43 -16.02
CA ALA A 96 10.54 -9.35 -16.39
C ALA A 96 11.32 -8.07 -16.74
N ARG A 97 12.31 -7.70 -15.92
CA ARG A 97 13.16 -6.53 -16.18
C ARG A 97 14.05 -6.72 -17.40
N GLU A 98 14.62 -7.90 -17.60
CA GLU A 98 15.39 -8.23 -18.81
C GLU A 98 14.53 -8.04 -20.08
N ARG A 99 13.24 -8.40 -20.02
CA ARG A 99 12.27 -8.21 -21.10
C ARG A 99 11.72 -6.78 -21.21
N GLY A 100 12.22 -5.85 -20.42
CA GLY A 100 11.85 -4.43 -20.48
C GLY A 100 10.59 -4.06 -19.70
N ALA A 101 10.09 -4.90 -18.79
CA ALA A 101 8.98 -4.52 -17.92
C ALA A 101 9.40 -3.40 -16.95
N ASP A 102 8.54 -2.38 -16.82
CA ASP A 102 8.71 -1.28 -15.87
C ASP A 102 8.24 -1.70 -14.47
N VAL A 103 9.06 -2.51 -13.80
CA VAL A 103 8.80 -3.04 -12.46
C VAL A 103 10.02 -2.90 -11.56
N VAL A 104 9.77 -2.64 -10.28
CA VAL A 104 10.81 -2.48 -9.25
C VAL A 104 10.46 -3.31 -8.02
N GLY A 105 11.47 -3.98 -7.45
CA GLY A 105 11.33 -4.66 -6.15
C GLY A 105 11.44 -3.65 -5.02
N VAL A 106 10.42 -3.58 -4.15
CA VAL A 106 10.36 -2.63 -3.02
C VAL A 106 10.70 -3.27 -1.66
N GLY A 107 10.87 -4.59 -1.62
CA GLY A 107 11.22 -5.35 -0.43
C GLY A 107 11.34 -6.84 -0.73
N ALA A 108 12.02 -7.58 0.16
CA ALA A 108 12.18 -9.03 0.04
C ALA A 108 11.51 -9.72 1.24
N LEU A 109 10.43 -10.46 0.99
CA LEU A 109 9.79 -11.33 2.00
C LEU A 109 10.68 -12.53 2.33
N VAL A 110 11.33 -13.10 1.30
CA VAL A 110 12.31 -14.17 1.40
C VAL A 110 13.60 -13.69 0.77
N GLN A 111 14.69 -13.68 1.56
CA GLN A 111 15.96 -13.07 1.16
C GLN A 111 16.89 -14.01 0.36
N ARG A 112 16.57 -15.31 0.31
CA ARG A 112 17.36 -16.33 -0.39
C ARG A 112 16.43 -17.33 -1.09
N PRO A 113 16.75 -17.78 -2.32
CA PRO A 113 15.90 -18.74 -3.04
C PRO A 113 15.66 -20.02 -2.23
N LEU A 114 14.41 -20.50 -2.24
CA LEU A 114 13.98 -21.71 -1.53
C LEU A 114 14.11 -22.98 -2.37
N ALA A 115 14.38 -22.84 -3.68
CA ALA A 115 14.40 -23.95 -4.62
C ALA A 115 15.44 -25.02 -4.22
N ALA A 116 15.00 -26.27 -4.26
CA ALA A 116 15.85 -27.44 -4.01
C ALA A 116 15.45 -28.57 -4.98
N VAL A 117 16.42 -29.40 -5.37
CA VAL A 117 16.16 -30.65 -6.10
C VAL A 117 15.89 -31.75 -5.09
N ILE A 118 14.75 -32.43 -5.22
CA ILE A 118 14.30 -33.48 -4.31
C ILE A 118 14.00 -34.73 -5.15
N ALA A 119 14.37 -35.91 -4.65
CA ALA A 119 14.09 -37.19 -5.27
C ALA A 119 13.51 -38.17 -4.23
N ALA A 120 12.82 -39.20 -4.70
CA ALA A 120 12.42 -40.31 -3.83
C ALA A 120 13.67 -41.02 -3.27
N PRO A 121 13.60 -41.61 -2.07
CA PRO A 121 14.58 -42.61 -1.67
C PRO A 121 14.56 -43.74 -2.72
N GLY A 122 15.75 -44.08 -3.23
CA GLY A 122 15.92 -45.05 -4.33
C GLY A 122 15.40 -46.45 -4.03
#